data_AF-A0AA86M5V9-F1
#
_entry.id   AF-A0AA86M5V9-F1
#
_cell.length_a   1.000
_cell.length_b   1.000
_cell.length_c   1.000
_cell.angle_alpha   90.00
_cell.angle_beta   90.00
_cell.angle_gamma   90.00
#
_symmetry.space_group_name_H-M   'P 1'
#
loop_
_entity.id
_entity.type
_entity.pdbx_description
1 polymer ?
#
loop_
_entity_poly.entity_id
_entity_poly.type
_entity_poly.pdbx_seq_one_letter_code
_entity_poly.pdbx_strand_id
1 'polypeptide(L)'
;MSTSSSGADYLHPPKRSGTKEEVLARLFDHLEKTLGKPFEPESKEARTKRHMDELWANRVHQDNYEASFRPGWQIVGPVKPTYVDDRMRTYRGRFGHVRSD
;
A
#
# COMPACT_ATOMS: atom_id res chain seq x y z
N MET A 1 -0.54 -13.25 22.61
CA MET A 1 0.04 -11.99 22.11
C MET A 1 0.69 -12.30 20.76
N SER A 2 0.15 -11.78 19.66
CA SER A 2 0.71 -11.98 18.32
C SER A 2 1.97 -11.13 18.18
N THR A 3 3.13 -11.76 18.11
CA THR A 3 4.41 -11.11 17.79
C THR A 3 4.29 -10.48 16.40
N SER A 4 4.49 -9.16 16.30
CA SER A 4 4.60 -8.46 15.02
C SER A 4 5.78 -9.05 14.25
N SER A 5 5.53 -9.60 13.06
CA SER A 5 6.58 -10.06 12.15
C SER A 5 7.58 -8.93 11.90
N SER A 6 8.83 -9.08 12.35
CA SER A 6 9.88 -8.05 12.33
C SER A 6 10.44 -7.75 10.93
N GLY A 7 9.65 -7.95 9.87
CA GLY A 7 10.04 -7.74 8.48
C GLY A 7 9.02 -6.93 7.67
N ALA A 8 7.97 -6.42 8.31
CA ALA A 8 6.90 -5.66 7.68
C ALA A 8 6.91 -4.18 8.10
N ASP A 9 8.09 -3.61 8.34
CA ASP A 9 8.22 -2.22 8.80
C ASP A 9 7.71 -1.20 7.76
N TYR A 10 7.56 -1.61 6.49
CA TYR A 10 6.93 -0.84 5.42
C TYR A 10 5.38 -0.84 5.48
N LEU A 11 4.79 -1.79 6.20
CA LEU A 11 3.36 -1.80 6.56
C LEU A 11 3.25 -1.17 7.94
N HIS A 12 3.43 0.15 8.01
CA HIS A 12 3.12 0.87 9.25
C HIS A 12 1.67 0.56 9.61
N PRO A 13 1.39 -0.07 10.76
CA PRO A 13 0.02 -0.26 11.19
C PRO A 13 -0.64 1.13 11.21
N PRO A 14 -1.90 1.24 10.74
CA PRO A 14 -2.58 2.53 10.72
C PRO A 14 -2.47 3.15 12.11
N LYS A 15 -2.09 4.44 12.16
CA LYS A 15 -1.91 5.16 13.43
C LYS A 15 -3.18 5.00 14.26
N ARG A 16 -3.09 4.21 15.33
CA ARG A 16 -4.21 4.06 16.26
C ARG A 16 -4.46 5.41 16.90
N SER A 17 -5.71 5.85 16.85
CA SER A 17 -6.15 7.09 17.48
C SER A 17 -5.82 7.06 18.99
N GLY A 18 -5.86 5.88 19.61
CA GLY A 18 -5.66 5.71 21.05
C GLY A 18 -6.97 5.88 21.82
N THR A 19 -6.90 5.89 23.15
CA THR A 19 -8.05 6.22 24.00
C THR A 19 -8.40 7.71 23.92
N LYS A 20 -9.61 8.09 24.36
CA LYS A 20 -10.04 9.49 24.37
C LYS A 20 -9.07 10.36 25.18
N GLU A 21 -8.64 9.84 26.32
CA GLU A 21 -7.73 10.50 27.26
C GLU A 21 -6.36 10.75 26.62
N GLU A 22 -5.82 9.76 25.90
CA GLU A 22 -4.55 9.91 25.17
C GLU A 22 -4.63 10.92 24.03
N VAL A 23 -5.77 10.96 23.33
CA VAL A 23 -5.98 11.93 22.25
C VAL A 23 -6.04 13.35 22.81
N LEU A 24 -6.78 13.55 23.90
CA LEU A 24 -6.86 14.84 24.57
C LEU A 24 -5.50 15.28 25.13
N ALA A 25 -4.74 14.36 25.74
CA ALA A 25 -3.39 14.66 26.22
C ALA A 25 -2.46 15.10 25.08
N ARG A 26 -2.47 14.39 23.93
CA ARG A 26 -1.70 14.77 22.74
C ARG A 26 -2.13 16.12 22.16
N LEU A 27 -3.43 16.41 22.18
CA LEU A 27 -3.96 17.69 21.70
C LEU A 27 -3.49 18.84 22.60
N PHE A 28 -3.62 18.71 23.92
CA PHE A 28 -3.22 19.78 24.85
C PHE A 28 -1.70 20.02 24.80
N ASP A 29 -0.89 18.97 24.75
CA ASP A 29 0.57 19.09 24.58
C ASP A 29 0.94 19.79 23.27
N HIS A 30 0.24 19.47 22.17
CA HIS A 30 0.43 20.16 20.89
C HIS A 30 0.05 21.64 20.96
N LEU A 31 -1.09 21.96 21.58
CA LEU A 31 -1.55 23.34 21.76
C LEU A 31 -0.57 24.13 22.64
N GLU A 32 -0.09 23.59 23.74
CA GLU A 32 0.91 24.25 24.59
C GLU A 32 2.21 24.55 23.84
N LYS A 33 2.57 23.68 22.89
CA LYS A 33 3.75 23.86 22.03
C LYS A 33 3.54 24.88 20.92
N THR A 34 2.32 25.11 20.45
CA THR A 34 2.05 25.87 19.22
C THR A 34 1.29 27.17 19.43
N LEU A 35 0.45 27.26 20.47
CA LEU A 35 -0.42 28.40 20.71
C LEU A 35 0.42 29.65 21.02
N GLY A 36 0.25 30.70 20.22
CA GLY A 36 0.96 31.97 20.38
C GLY A 36 2.45 31.94 20.00
N LYS A 37 2.96 30.83 19.45
CA LYS A 37 4.35 30.71 19.00
C LYS A 37 4.43 30.82 17.46
N PRO A 38 5.52 31.37 16.90
CA PRO A 38 5.71 31.39 15.46
C PRO A 38 5.69 29.96 14.92
N PHE A 39 4.93 29.76 13.85
CA PHE A 39 4.87 28.50 13.15
C PHE A 39 6.16 28.28 12.38
N GLU A 40 6.95 27.29 12.77
CA GLU A 40 8.13 26.85 12.03
C GLU A 40 7.69 25.83 10.98
N PRO A 41 7.63 26.21 9.68
CA PRO A 41 7.24 25.27 8.64
C PRO A 41 8.29 24.17 8.51
N GLU A 42 7.81 22.94 8.35
CA GLU A 42 8.65 21.82 7.96
C GLU A 42 9.44 22.14 6.68
N SER A 43 10.72 21.73 6.65
CA SER A 43 11.58 21.90 5.48
C SER A 43 10.99 21.19 4.25
N LYS A 44 11.31 21.69 3.05
CA LYS A 44 10.85 21.07 1.79
C LYS A 44 11.28 19.60 1.70
N GLU A 45 12.49 19.29 2.15
CA GLU A 45 13.05 17.94 2.14
C GLU A 45 12.27 17.00 3.06
N ALA A 46 12.00 17.41 4.29
CA ALA A 46 11.25 16.61 5.25
C ALA A 46 9.81 16.35 4.76
N ARG A 47 9.17 17.39 4.21
CA ARG A 47 7.83 17.27 3.61
C ARG A 47 7.79 16.30 2.43
N THR A 48 8.80 16.38 1.55
CA THR A 48 8.90 15.50 0.37
C THR A 48 9.13 14.06 0.81
N LYS A 49 10.03 13.84 1.78
CA LYS A 49 10.29 12.51 2.33
C LYS A 49 9.02 11.89 2.92
N ARG A 50 8.30 12.62 3.78
CA ARG A 50 7.02 12.16 4.35
C ARG A 50 6.02 11.78 3.25
N HIS A 51 5.90 12.62 2.22
CA HIS A 51 4.97 12.34 1.12
C HIS A 51 5.35 11.07 0.34
N MET A 52 6.64 10.85 0.07
CA MET A 52 7.10 9.64 -0.61
C MET A 52 6.87 8.38 0.23
N ASP A 53 7.09 8.47 1.55
CA ASP A 53 6.81 7.37 2.47
C ASP A 53 5.30 7.04 2.51
N GLU A 54 4.44 8.05 2.51
CA GLU A 54 2.97 7.88 2.42
C GLU A 54 2.53 7.25 1.09
N LEU A 55 3.09 7.69 -0.04
CA LEU A 55 2.81 7.11 -1.35
C LEU A 55 3.24 5.63 -1.41
N TRP A 56 4.41 5.31 -0.87
CA TRP A 56 4.90 3.94 -0.79
C TRP A 56 3.99 3.05 0.06
N ALA A 57 3.60 3.51 1.26
CA ALA A 57 2.68 2.78 2.12
C ALA A 57 1.33 2.51 1.44
N ASN A 58 0.78 3.53 0.77
CA ASN A 58 -0.46 3.40 0.00
C ASN A 58 -0.33 2.39 -1.15
N ARG A 59 0.81 2.40 -1.86
CA ARG A 59 1.08 1.44 -2.94
C ARG A 59 1.07 0.01 -2.43
N VAL A 60 1.80 -0.26 -1.35
CA VAL A 60 1.85 -1.59 -0.74
C VAL A 60 0.46 -2.03 -0.27
N HIS A 61 -0.30 -1.13 0.36
CA HIS A 61 -1.67 -1.43 0.79
C HIS A 61 -2.57 -1.80 -0.40
N GLN A 62 -2.47 -1.07 -1.50
CA GLN A 62 -3.22 -1.35 -2.72
C GLN A 62 -2.82 -2.71 -3.33
N ASP A 63 -1.51 -2.98 -3.44
CA ASP A 63 -1.02 -4.25 -3.98
C ASP A 63 -1.48 -5.44 -3.12
N ASN A 64 -1.47 -5.30 -1.79
CA ASN A 64 -1.99 -6.33 -0.88
C ASN A 64 -3.50 -6.51 -0.99
N TYR A 65 -4.25 -5.41 -1.09
CA TYR A 65 -5.69 -5.43 -1.30
C TYR A 65 -6.01 -6.17 -2.60
N GLU A 66 -5.36 -5.81 -3.71
CA GLU A 66 -5.53 -6.48 -5.00
C GLU A 66 -5.17 -7.97 -4.93
N ALA A 67 -4.05 -8.31 -4.30
CA ALA A 67 -3.63 -9.71 -4.11
C ALA A 67 -4.63 -10.53 -3.29
N SER A 68 -5.38 -9.91 -2.36
CA SER A 68 -6.39 -10.59 -1.56
C SER A 68 -7.62 -11.04 -2.37
N PHE A 69 -7.98 -10.31 -3.44
CA PHE A 69 -9.08 -10.68 -4.33
C PHE A 69 -8.61 -11.38 -5.61
N ARG A 70 -7.39 -11.10 -6.05
CA ARG A 70 -6.79 -11.59 -7.30
C ARG A 70 -5.32 -11.94 -7.08
N PRO A 71 -5.05 -13.04 -6.34
CA PRO A 71 -3.67 -13.47 -6.13
C PRO A 71 -3.05 -13.83 -7.48
N GLY A 72 -1.83 -13.37 -7.74
CA GLY A 72 -1.14 -13.67 -9.01
C GLY A 72 -0.90 -15.17 -9.25
N TRP A 73 -0.97 -15.98 -8.19
CA TRP A 73 -0.92 -17.43 -8.21
C TRP A 73 -2.11 -18.03 -7.47
N GLN A 74 -2.80 -18.96 -8.13
CA GLN A 74 -3.86 -19.79 -7.54
C GLN A 74 -3.33 -21.23 -7.38
N ILE A 75 -4.11 -22.09 -6.71
CA ILE A 75 -3.80 -23.53 -6.54
C ILE A 75 -3.54 -24.20 -7.91
N VAL A 76 -4.19 -23.70 -8.96
CA VAL A 76 -4.10 -24.22 -10.33
C VAL A 76 -2.99 -23.58 -11.17
N GLY A 77 -2.14 -22.74 -10.58
CA GLY A 77 -1.03 -22.04 -11.24
C GLY A 77 -1.24 -20.52 -11.38
N PRO A 78 -0.41 -19.83 -12.17
CA PRO A 78 -0.46 -18.39 -12.32
C PRO A 78 -1.78 -17.91 -12.93
N VAL A 79 -2.32 -16.81 -12.40
CA VAL A 79 -3.52 -16.17 -12.95
C VAL A 79 -3.19 -15.64 -14.34
N LYS A 80 -3.99 -16.06 -15.33
CA LYS A 80 -3.85 -15.57 -16.69
C LYS A 80 -4.28 -14.10 -16.76
N PRO A 81 -3.64 -13.28 -17.61
CA PRO A 81 -4.04 -11.90 -17.80
C PRO A 81 -5.52 -11.78 -18.18
N THR A 82 -6.22 -10.82 -17.58
CA THR A 82 -7.63 -10.51 -17.93
C THR A 82 -7.74 -9.97 -19.36
N TYR A 83 -6.69 -9.30 -19.84
CA TYR A 83 -6.56 -8.80 -21.20
C TYR A 83 -5.30 -9.39 -21.83
N VAL A 84 -5.48 -10.09 -22.94
CA VAL A 84 -4.42 -10.43 -23.88
C VAL A 84 -4.85 -9.75 -25.18
N ASP A 85 -4.00 -8.89 -25.73
CA ASP A 85 -4.24 -8.33 -27.07
C ASP A 85 -4.55 -9.49 -28.02
N ASP A 86 -5.68 -9.45 -28.72
CA ASP A 86 -6.10 -10.54 -29.59
C ASP A 86 -5.09 -10.83 -30.69
N ARG A 87 -4.23 -9.86 -31.04
CA ARG A 87 -3.07 -10.04 -31.94
C ARG A 87 -1.97 -10.90 -31.33
N MET A 88 -1.77 -10.84 -30.01
CA MET A 88 -0.76 -11.65 -29.31
C MET A 88 -1.31 -13.01 -28.85
N ARG A 89 -2.55 -13.33 -29.23
CA ARG A 89 -3.24 -14.52 -28.75
C ARG A 89 -2.80 -15.72 -29.57
N THR A 90 -2.26 -16.72 -28.89
CA THR A 90 -1.97 -18.02 -29.51
C THR A 90 -3.25 -18.84 -29.59
N TYR A 91 -3.75 -19.06 -30.81
CA TYR A 91 -4.92 -19.88 -31.07
C TYR A 91 -4.50 -21.34 -31.22
N ARG A 92 -5.10 -22.23 -30.42
CA ARG A 92 -4.95 -23.68 -30.58
C ARG A 92 -6.06 -24.20 -31.49
N GLY A 93 -5.68 -24.61 -32.71
CA GLY A 93 -6.56 -25.27 -33.66
C GLY A 93 -6.74 -26.76 -33.34
N ARG A 94 -7.53 -27.45 -34.17
CA ARG A 94 -7.66 -28.91 -34.13
C ARG A 94 -6.28 -29.57 -34.28
N PHE A 95 -6.08 -30.69 -33.59
CA PHE A 95 -4.81 -31.47 -33.58
C PHE A 95 -3.59 -30.75 -32.98
N GLY A 96 -3.78 -29.69 -32.17
CA GLY A 96 -2.68 -29.06 -31.43
C GLY A 96 -1.86 -28.06 -32.25
N HIS A 97 -2.27 -27.75 -33.48
CA HIS A 97 -1.65 -26.66 -34.24
C HIS A 97 -1.83 -25.32 -33.51
N VAL A 98 -0.72 -24.61 -33.28
CA VAL A 98 -0.71 -23.28 -32.69
C VAL A 98 -0.52 -22.25 -33.81
N ARG A 99 -1.42 -21.28 -33.90
CA ARG A 99 -1.26 -20.09 -34.76
C ARG A 99 -1.11 -18.86 -33.86
N SER A 100 -0.10 -18.05 -34.14
CA SER A 100 -0.09 -16.62 -33.81
C SER A 100 -0.28 -15.88 -35.14
N ASP A 101 -1.22 -14.94 -35.19
CA ASP A 101 -1.26 -13.95 -36.29
C ASP A 101 -0.15 -12.92 -36.05
#